data_AF-A0A429QRX8-F1
#
_entry.id   AF-A0A429QRX8-F1
#
_cell.length_a   1.000
_cell.length_b   1.000
_cell.length_c   1.000
_cell.angle_alpha   90.00
_cell.angle_beta   90.00
_cell.angle_gamma   90.00
#
_symmetry.space_group_name_H-M   'P 1'
#
loop_
_entity.id
_entity.type
_entity.pdbx_description
1 polymer ?
#
loop_
_entity_poly.entity_id
_entity_poly.type
_entity_poly.pdbx_seq_one_letter_code
_entity_poly.pdbx_strand_id
1 'polypeptide(L)'
;MALINPEASSLVAAYRSLLPAALRGALARRVPPRLRTVVKRLLRRLQLGLGIGRALRTRRARRRWPHLFDQGERLAALLDRGAQIALVRPTASPLGLREANLELVVTALEEAGVDYFAVRGTDDFRACLAVRDADRAQVTAALTASGRQCPLYVARGDRPGPAGRSALIGSRRARGTAAAAGVLRVGMLWRDPGGSLSLGLEFGTDIEFWRGEREHLVAPRPNKVTDEVLADTPRVEVPVARLTPFAARHTRRTRAVRTLPPYTADLPEDIRFPVDVVYTWVDGSDPAWQERRRGFGQGGYHAEAANPARWISRDELRYSLRSLAQNAPWVRHVFLVTDRQRPAWLEEGHPRLTVVDHTEIFDDPDALPTFNSHAIESRLHHIEGLAEHFLYFNDDMFLGNPVTPQDFFLSNGMTRAFFSPSRLPHA
;
A
#
# COMPACT_ATOMS: atom_id res chain seq x y z
N MET A 1 23.14 -31.07 0.07
CA MET A 1 23.06 -30.60 -1.33
C MET A 1 22.06 -31.47 -2.12
N ALA A 2 20.79 -31.07 -2.14
CA ALA A 2 19.83 -31.56 -3.13
C ALA A 2 19.31 -30.34 -3.90
N LEU A 3 19.66 -30.26 -5.18
CA LEU A 3 19.28 -29.19 -6.10
C LEU A 3 17.75 -29.08 -6.15
N ILE A 4 17.19 -28.01 -5.57
CA ILE A 4 15.78 -27.65 -5.74
C ILE A 4 15.62 -27.20 -7.19
N ASN A 5 15.16 -28.10 -8.05
CA ASN A 5 14.90 -27.83 -9.45
C ASN A 5 13.72 -26.84 -9.57
N PRO A 6 13.94 -25.57 -9.95
CA PRO A 6 12.88 -24.55 -9.97
C PRO A 6 11.78 -24.87 -11.01
N GLU A 7 12.12 -25.65 -12.04
CA GLU A 7 11.17 -26.10 -13.06
C GLU A 7 10.12 -27.09 -12.51
N ALA A 8 10.46 -27.84 -11.45
CA ALA A 8 9.51 -28.77 -10.83
C ALA A 8 8.41 -28.03 -10.06
N SER A 9 8.73 -26.89 -9.44
CA SER A 9 7.80 -26.10 -8.63
C SER A 9 6.71 -25.43 -9.49
N SER A 10 7.10 -24.85 -10.63
CA SER A 10 6.15 -24.19 -11.55
C SER A 10 5.20 -25.18 -12.23
N LEU A 11 5.70 -26.38 -12.58
CA LEU A 11 4.91 -27.48 -13.14
C LEU A 11 3.88 -28.03 -12.14
N VAL A 12 4.24 -28.12 -10.85
CA VAL A 12 3.35 -28.60 -9.80
C VAL A 12 2.28 -27.54 -9.46
N ALA A 13 2.64 -26.25 -9.47
CA ALA A 13 1.68 -25.16 -9.28
C ALA A 13 0.62 -25.09 -10.40
N ALA A 14 1.04 -25.22 -11.66
CA ALA A 14 0.13 -25.26 -12.81
C ALA A 14 -0.74 -26.52 -12.83
N TYR A 15 -0.21 -27.67 -12.41
CA TYR A 15 -0.96 -28.92 -12.28
C TYR A 15 -2.03 -28.84 -11.16
N ARG A 16 -1.74 -28.14 -10.06
CA ARG A 16 -2.67 -27.95 -8.94
C ARG A 16 -3.80 -26.95 -9.23
N SER A 17 -3.57 -25.95 -10.09
CA SER A 17 -4.58 -24.93 -10.40
C SER A 17 -5.60 -25.38 -11.45
N LEU A 18 -5.25 -26.32 -12.32
CA LEU A 18 -6.10 -26.77 -13.43
C LEU A 18 -6.93 -28.03 -13.13
N LEU A 19 -6.60 -28.80 -12.08
CA LEU A 19 -7.27 -30.08 -11.78
C LEU A 19 -7.82 -30.13 -10.33
N PRO A 20 -9.13 -30.43 -10.14
CA PRO A 20 -9.73 -30.65 -8.81
C PRO A 20 -8.98 -31.71 -8.00
N ALA A 21 -8.95 -31.56 -6.67
CA ALA A 21 -8.18 -32.44 -5.78
C ALA A 21 -8.51 -33.94 -5.92
N ALA A 22 -9.79 -34.27 -6.16
CA ALA A 22 -10.25 -35.65 -6.36
C ALA A 22 -9.66 -36.32 -7.62
N LEU A 23 -9.51 -35.57 -8.72
CA LEU A 23 -8.91 -36.04 -9.97
C LEU A 23 -7.38 -36.23 -9.85
N ARG A 24 -6.71 -35.41 -9.02
CA ARG A 24 -5.27 -35.53 -8.74
C ARG A 24 -4.93 -36.84 -8.04
N GLY A 25 -5.76 -37.28 -7.09
CA GLY A 25 -5.59 -38.54 -6.36
C GLY A 25 -5.81 -39.80 -7.21
N ALA A 26 -6.66 -39.71 -8.24
CA ALA A 26 -6.92 -40.82 -9.17
C ALA A 26 -5.81 -40.96 -10.23
N LEU A 27 -5.33 -39.84 -10.79
CA LEU A 27 -4.22 -39.80 -11.75
C LEU A 27 -2.87 -40.22 -11.13
N ALA A 28 -2.69 -39.95 -9.82
CA ALA A 28 -1.52 -40.37 -9.06
C ALA A 28 -1.40 -41.90 -8.92
N ARG A 29 -2.54 -42.61 -8.92
CA ARG A 29 -2.62 -44.07 -8.67
C ARG A 29 -2.72 -44.93 -9.94
N ARG A 30 -3.14 -44.38 -11.09
CA ARG A 30 -3.44 -45.18 -12.30
C ARG A 30 -2.66 -44.83 -13.57
N VAL A 31 -1.82 -43.78 -13.59
CA VAL A 31 -1.16 -43.32 -14.83
C VAL A 31 0.36 -43.57 -14.80
N PRO A 32 0.93 -44.31 -15.78
CA PRO A 32 2.36 -44.56 -15.90
C PRO A 32 3.20 -43.26 -16.02
N PRO A 33 4.45 -43.25 -15.54
CA PRO A 33 5.31 -42.06 -15.53
C PRO A 33 5.47 -41.38 -16.91
N ARG A 34 5.52 -42.16 -17.99
CA ARG A 34 5.69 -41.66 -19.36
C ARG A 34 4.50 -40.83 -19.85
N LEU A 35 3.27 -41.21 -19.47
CA LEU A 35 2.04 -40.47 -19.80
C LEU A 35 1.93 -39.14 -19.04
N ARG A 36 2.44 -39.07 -17.80
CA ARG A 36 2.52 -37.81 -17.04
C ARG A 36 3.41 -36.78 -17.73
N THR A 37 4.51 -37.23 -18.33
CA THR A 37 5.42 -36.37 -19.09
C THR A 37 4.76 -35.82 -20.35
N VAL A 38 3.92 -36.61 -21.03
CA VAL A 38 3.13 -36.17 -22.19
C VAL A 38 2.07 -35.14 -21.79
N VAL A 39 1.34 -35.37 -20.69
CA VAL A 39 0.37 -34.40 -20.16
C VAL A 39 1.05 -33.11 -19.71
N LYS A 40 2.21 -33.18 -19.06
CA LYS A 40 3.02 -31.99 -18.71
C LYS A 40 3.49 -31.23 -19.95
N ARG A 41 3.90 -31.93 -21.02
CA ARG A 41 4.29 -31.30 -22.30
C ARG A 41 3.09 -30.64 -23.02
N LEU A 42 1.90 -31.24 -22.94
CA LEU A 42 0.65 -30.66 -23.44
C LEU A 42 0.23 -29.42 -22.64
N LEU A 43 0.37 -29.45 -21.30
CA LEU A 43 0.17 -28.27 -20.44
C LEU A 43 1.16 -27.14 -20.74
N ARG A 44 2.41 -27.49 -21.08
CA ARG A 44 3.44 -26.53 -21.55
C ARG A 44 3.08 -25.93 -22.92
N ARG A 45 2.44 -26.70 -23.81
CA ARG A 45 1.86 -26.18 -25.07
C ARG A 45 0.65 -25.27 -24.84
N LEU A 46 -0.16 -25.50 -23.82
CA LEU A 46 -1.21 -24.58 -23.38
C LEU A 46 -0.65 -23.27 -22.78
N GLN A 47 0.51 -23.32 -22.12
CA GLN A 47 1.27 -22.11 -21.73
C GLN A 47 1.77 -21.29 -22.94
N LEU A 48 2.07 -21.91 -24.09
CA LEU A 48 2.38 -21.19 -25.33
C LEU A 48 1.14 -20.45 -25.89
N GLY A 49 -0.07 -20.97 -25.68
CA GLY A 49 -1.34 -20.27 -25.97
C GLY A 49 -1.56 -19.00 -25.14
N LEU A 50 -1.05 -18.96 -23.90
CA LEU A 50 -1.01 -17.74 -23.08
C LEU A 50 -0.08 -16.67 -23.67
N GLY A 51 0.98 -17.08 -24.37
CA GLY A 51 1.89 -16.18 -25.10
C GLY A 51 1.21 -15.47 -26.28
N ILE A 52 0.42 -16.18 -27.08
CA ILE A 52 -0.37 -15.60 -28.18
C ILE A 52 -1.43 -14.64 -27.61
N GLY A 53 -2.12 -15.05 -26.55
CA GLY A 53 -3.09 -14.20 -25.86
C GLY A 53 -2.47 -12.92 -25.27
N ARG A 54 -1.25 -13.02 -24.73
CA ARG A 54 -0.46 -11.87 -24.24
C ARG A 54 -0.05 -10.97 -25.41
N ALA A 55 0.48 -11.54 -26.49
CA ALA A 55 0.91 -10.80 -27.68
C ALA A 55 -0.24 -10.04 -28.36
N LEU A 56 -1.41 -10.67 -28.53
CA LEU A 56 -2.60 -10.02 -29.09
C LEU A 56 -3.09 -8.88 -28.19
N ARG A 57 -3.05 -9.05 -26.86
CA ARG A 57 -3.41 -8.01 -25.90
C ARG A 57 -2.42 -6.85 -25.93
N THR A 58 -1.13 -7.12 -25.96
CA THR A 58 -0.09 -6.08 -26.14
C THR A 58 -0.31 -5.32 -27.44
N ARG A 59 -0.61 -6.01 -28.55
CA ARG A 59 -0.89 -5.36 -29.84
C ARG A 59 -2.14 -4.48 -29.78
N ARG A 60 -3.22 -4.94 -29.13
CA ARG A 60 -4.43 -4.13 -28.91
C ARG A 60 -4.16 -2.92 -28.00
N ALA A 61 -3.37 -3.11 -26.94
CA ALA A 61 -2.98 -2.03 -26.03
C ALA A 61 -2.15 -0.97 -26.75
N ARG A 62 -1.14 -1.37 -27.53
CA ARG A 62 -0.32 -0.48 -28.36
C ARG A 62 -1.13 0.29 -29.39
N ARG A 63 -2.16 -0.34 -29.98
CA ARG A 63 -3.08 0.34 -30.90
C ARG A 63 -3.99 1.34 -30.19
N ARG A 64 -4.40 1.06 -28.96
CA ARG A 64 -5.32 1.91 -28.19
C ARG A 64 -4.61 3.07 -27.51
N TRP A 65 -3.37 2.87 -27.04
CA TRP A 65 -2.57 3.86 -26.31
C TRP A 65 -1.13 3.87 -26.81
N PRO A 66 -0.86 4.31 -28.06
CA PRO A 66 0.48 4.27 -28.63
C PRO A 66 1.52 5.05 -27.79
N HIS A 67 1.12 6.19 -27.21
CA HIS A 67 1.96 7.04 -26.36
C HIS A 67 2.47 6.36 -25.08
N LEU A 68 1.85 5.26 -24.63
CA LEU A 68 2.29 4.53 -23.43
C LEU A 68 3.33 3.43 -23.72
N PHE A 69 3.59 3.15 -25.00
CA PHE A 69 4.45 2.04 -25.44
C PHE A 69 5.51 2.49 -26.44
N ASP A 70 5.76 3.79 -26.55
CA ASP A 70 6.77 4.34 -27.45
C ASP A 70 8.20 3.93 -27.04
N GLN A 71 9.15 3.99 -27.97
CA GLN A 71 10.43 3.27 -27.86
C GLN A 71 11.40 3.84 -26.81
N GLY A 72 11.20 5.08 -26.35
CA GLY A 72 12.09 5.73 -25.37
C GLY A 72 11.80 5.36 -23.91
N GLU A 73 10.53 5.20 -23.54
CA GLU A 73 10.12 4.92 -22.16
C GLU A 73 8.97 3.91 -22.11
N ARG A 74 9.19 2.76 -21.46
CA ARG A 74 8.11 1.77 -21.23
C ARG A 74 7.18 2.26 -20.12
N LEU A 75 6.23 3.12 -20.47
CA LEU A 75 5.27 3.72 -19.53
C LEU A 75 4.12 2.77 -19.14
N ALA A 76 4.00 1.61 -19.78
CA ALA A 76 3.02 0.59 -19.42
C ALA A 76 3.54 -0.85 -19.63
N ALA A 77 3.08 -1.76 -18.76
CA ALA A 77 3.42 -3.18 -18.80
C ALA A 77 2.19 -4.06 -18.51
N LEU A 78 2.16 -5.27 -19.09
CA LEU A 78 1.16 -6.27 -18.71
C LEU A 78 1.55 -6.91 -17.37
N LEU A 79 0.57 -7.03 -16.47
CA LEU A 79 0.77 -7.73 -15.19
C LEU A 79 0.89 -9.24 -15.42
N ASP A 80 1.79 -9.89 -14.68
CA ASP A 80 2.07 -11.33 -14.86
C ASP A 80 0.91 -12.20 -14.36
N ARG A 81 0.19 -11.72 -13.34
CA ARG A 81 -1.04 -12.34 -12.82
C ARG A 81 -2.27 -11.59 -13.31
N GLY A 82 -2.52 -11.61 -14.61
CA GLY A 82 -3.75 -11.03 -15.16
C GLY A 82 -3.65 -10.67 -16.63
N ALA A 83 -4.78 -10.20 -17.17
CA ALA A 83 -4.83 -9.58 -18.50
C ALA A 83 -4.80 -8.05 -18.42
N GLN A 84 -4.40 -7.51 -17.28
CA GLN A 84 -4.42 -6.08 -16.99
C GLN A 84 -3.12 -5.40 -17.41
N ILE A 85 -3.22 -4.11 -17.67
CA ILE A 85 -2.15 -3.23 -18.09
C ILE A 85 -1.96 -2.26 -16.93
N ALA A 86 -0.75 -2.21 -16.41
CA ALA A 86 -0.34 -1.28 -15.38
C ALA A 86 0.57 -0.22 -15.99
N LEU A 87 0.46 1.00 -15.49
CA LEU A 87 1.38 2.09 -15.79
C LEU A 87 2.67 1.90 -14.99
N VAL A 88 3.81 2.07 -15.63
CA VAL A 88 5.11 1.98 -14.97
C VAL A 88 5.42 3.31 -14.30
N ARG A 89 5.73 3.28 -13.01
CA ARG A 89 6.03 4.45 -12.19
C ARG A 89 7.26 4.20 -11.32
N PRO A 90 8.34 4.98 -11.46
CA PRO A 90 9.56 4.83 -10.64
C PRO A 90 9.28 4.92 -9.13
N THR A 91 8.35 5.79 -8.74
CA THR A 91 7.99 6.06 -7.33
C THR A 91 6.62 5.46 -6.98
N ALA A 92 6.31 4.26 -7.48
CA ALA A 92 5.04 3.60 -7.20
C ALA A 92 4.82 3.39 -5.69
N SER A 93 3.77 4.01 -5.14
CA SER A 93 3.36 3.86 -3.75
C SER A 93 1.85 3.70 -3.65
N PRO A 94 1.36 2.97 -2.63
CA PRO A 94 -0.06 2.85 -2.32
C PRO A 94 -0.81 4.20 -2.27
N LEU A 95 -0.31 5.17 -1.49
CA LEU A 95 -0.92 6.50 -1.40
C LEU A 95 -0.87 7.25 -2.74
N GLY A 96 0.26 7.15 -3.47
CA GLY A 96 0.39 7.79 -4.78
C GLY A 96 -0.63 7.26 -5.79
N LEU A 97 -0.85 5.94 -5.83
CA LEU A 97 -1.88 5.36 -6.71
C LEU A 97 -3.29 5.79 -6.28
N ARG A 98 -3.58 5.79 -4.97
CA ARG A 98 -4.85 6.26 -4.43
C ARG A 98 -5.15 7.69 -4.86
N GLU A 99 -4.18 8.59 -4.70
CA GLU A 99 -4.30 10.00 -5.08
C GLU A 99 -4.46 10.17 -6.59
N ALA A 100 -3.69 9.45 -7.40
CA ALA A 100 -3.80 9.52 -8.86
C ALA A 100 -5.15 8.98 -9.38
N ASN A 101 -5.70 7.95 -8.75
CA ASN A 101 -7.03 7.43 -9.09
C ASN A 101 -8.14 8.38 -8.66
N LEU A 102 -8.00 9.04 -7.50
CA LEU A 102 -8.94 10.08 -7.07
C LEU A 102 -8.91 11.28 -8.02
N GLU A 103 -7.72 11.80 -8.33
CA GLU A 103 -7.52 12.89 -9.29
C GLU A 103 -8.21 12.57 -10.61
N LEU A 104 -7.90 11.41 -11.19
CA LEU A 104 -8.47 11.00 -12.47
C LEU A 104 -10.00 11.00 -12.46
N VAL A 105 -10.61 10.43 -11.41
CA VAL A 105 -12.06 10.32 -11.34
C VAL A 105 -12.69 11.68 -11.09
N VAL A 106 -12.13 12.49 -10.19
CA VAL A 106 -12.69 13.81 -9.91
C VAL A 106 -12.61 14.70 -11.15
N THR A 107 -11.46 14.77 -11.82
CA THR A 107 -11.31 15.56 -13.05
C THR A 107 -12.30 15.11 -14.11
N ALA A 108 -12.52 13.79 -14.26
CA ALA A 108 -13.52 13.28 -15.19
C ALA A 108 -14.97 13.70 -14.83
N LEU A 109 -15.31 13.76 -13.53
CA LEU A 109 -16.62 14.24 -13.09
C LEU A 109 -16.78 15.76 -13.30
N GLU A 110 -15.75 16.53 -13.00
CA GLU A 110 -15.73 18.00 -13.13
C GLU A 110 -15.82 18.42 -14.60
N GLU A 111 -15.02 17.84 -15.48
CA GLU A 111 -15.07 18.08 -16.92
C GLU A 111 -16.42 17.68 -17.53
N ALA A 112 -17.06 16.64 -16.99
CA ALA A 112 -18.37 16.21 -17.42
C ALA A 112 -19.51 17.06 -16.84
N GLY A 113 -19.24 17.95 -15.88
CA GLY A 113 -20.28 18.73 -15.19
C GLY A 113 -21.15 17.90 -14.25
N VAL A 114 -20.65 16.77 -13.74
CA VAL A 114 -21.35 15.92 -12.76
C VAL A 114 -21.14 16.49 -11.36
N ASP A 115 -22.24 16.75 -10.65
CA ASP A 115 -22.20 17.09 -9.23
C ASP A 115 -21.79 15.85 -8.41
N TYR A 116 -20.86 16.05 -7.48
CA TYR A 116 -20.36 14.99 -6.62
C TYR A 116 -20.00 15.54 -5.24
N PHE A 117 -19.94 14.65 -4.26
CA PHE A 117 -19.34 14.95 -2.97
C PHE A 117 -18.52 13.76 -2.46
N ALA A 118 -17.37 14.02 -1.86
CA ALA A 118 -16.54 12.99 -1.27
C ALA A 118 -17.18 12.44 0.01
N VAL A 119 -17.11 11.13 0.20
CA VAL A 119 -17.69 10.39 1.32
C VAL A 119 -16.58 9.72 2.11
N ARG A 120 -16.73 9.65 3.43
CA ARG A 120 -15.88 8.83 4.30
C ARG A 120 -16.35 7.38 4.24
N GLY A 121 -15.89 6.66 3.22
CA GLY A 121 -16.24 5.26 2.98
C GLY A 121 -15.72 4.30 4.08
N THR A 122 -16.12 3.04 3.98
CA THR A 122 -15.78 2.00 4.98
C THR A 122 -14.35 1.45 4.85
N ASP A 123 -13.60 1.84 3.82
CA ASP A 123 -12.24 1.38 3.56
C ASP A 123 -11.30 2.57 3.55
N ASP A 124 -10.20 2.45 4.31
CA ASP A 124 -9.28 3.56 4.54
C ASP A 124 -8.29 3.79 3.40
N PHE A 125 -8.08 2.79 2.53
CA PHE A 125 -7.11 2.82 1.44
C PHE A 125 -7.72 3.23 0.09
N ARG A 126 -9.05 3.24 0.00
CA ARG A 126 -9.78 3.72 -1.18
C ARG A 126 -10.25 5.17 -0.97
N ALA A 127 -10.44 5.87 -2.08
CA ALA A 127 -11.25 7.09 -2.07
C ALA A 127 -12.71 6.74 -2.32
N CYS A 128 -13.63 7.59 -1.87
CA CYS A 128 -15.05 7.38 -2.08
C CYS A 128 -15.75 8.68 -2.45
N LEU A 129 -16.49 8.67 -3.55
CA LEU A 129 -17.25 9.79 -4.08
C LEU A 129 -18.71 9.37 -4.24
N ALA A 130 -19.64 10.22 -3.83
CA ALA A 130 -21.05 10.08 -4.11
C ALA A 130 -21.43 10.92 -5.33
N VAL A 131 -22.28 10.35 -6.17
CA VAL A 131 -22.94 10.99 -7.31
C VAL A 131 -24.41 10.58 -7.31
N ARG A 132 -25.30 11.37 -7.91
CA ARG A 132 -26.70 10.97 -8.05
C ARG A 132 -26.79 9.78 -9.01
N ASP A 133 -27.65 8.81 -8.70
CA ASP A 133 -27.89 7.66 -9.59
C ASP A 133 -28.43 8.08 -10.96
N ALA A 134 -29.17 9.21 -11.02
CA ALA A 134 -29.62 9.82 -12.26
C ALA A 134 -28.47 10.19 -13.22
N ASP A 135 -27.29 10.54 -12.68
CA ASP A 135 -26.11 10.97 -13.46
C ASP A 135 -25.26 9.77 -13.93
N ARG A 136 -25.69 8.53 -13.64
CA ARG A 136 -24.94 7.30 -13.95
C ARG A 136 -24.50 7.19 -15.41
N ALA A 137 -25.36 7.59 -16.34
CA ALA A 137 -25.04 7.55 -17.76
C ALA A 137 -23.90 8.52 -18.10
N GLN A 138 -23.95 9.73 -17.55
CA GLN A 138 -22.95 10.79 -17.71
C GLN A 138 -21.61 10.38 -17.08
N VAL A 139 -21.63 9.85 -15.86
CA VAL A 139 -20.45 9.28 -15.18
C VAL A 139 -19.81 8.18 -16.02
N THR A 140 -20.61 7.24 -16.53
CA THR A 140 -20.10 6.13 -17.35
C THR A 140 -19.49 6.63 -18.66
N ALA A 141 -20.07 7.67 -19.27
CA ALA A 141 -19.54 8.31 -20.46
C ALA A 141 -18.21 9.02 -20.17
N ALA A 142 -18.13 9.79 -19.08
CA ALA A 142 -16.92 10.49 -18.63
C ALA A 142 -15.75 9.52 -18.40
N LEU A 143 -15.98 8.46 -17.62
CA LEU A 143 -14.97 7.42 -17.37
C LEU A 143 -14.56 6.71 -18.67
N THR A 144 -15.50 6.52 -19.62
CA THR A 144 -15.19 5.95 -20.93
C THR A 144 -14.29 6.87 -21.75
N ALA A 145 -14.47 8.19 -21.67
CA ALA A 145 -13.60 9.18 -22.29
C ALA A 145 -12.18 9.13 -21.69
N SER A 146 -12.04 9.14 -20.36
CA SER A 146 -10.74 9.01 -19.68
C SER A 146 -10.04 7.67 -20.03
N GLY A 147 -10.83 6.59 -20.16
CA GLY A 147 -10.35 5.29 -20.61
C GLY A 147 -9.85 5.23 -22.07
N ARG A 148 -10.01 6.29 -22.87
CA ARG A 148 -9.36 6.43 -24.18
C ARG A 148 -7.92 6.93 -24.05
N GLN A 149 -7.61 7.69 -23.00
CA GLN A 149 -6.29 8.26 -22.76
C GLN A 149 -5.37 7.31 -21.98
N CYS A 150 -5.93 6.50 -21.08
CA CYS A 150 -5.16 5.53 -20.29
C CYS A 150 -5.93 4.23 -19.98
N PRO A 151 -5.25 3.14 -19.56
CA PRO A 151 -5.89 1.91 -19.11
C PRO A 151 -6.63 2.10 -17.79
N LEU A 152 -7.96 2.26 -17.90
CA LEU A 152 -8.85 2.40 -16.75
C LEU A 152 -9.68 1.14 -16.54
N TYR A 153 -9.78 0.69 -15.30
CA TYR A 153 -10.50 -0.52 -14.92
C TYR A 153 -11.66 -0.22 -14.01
N VAL A 154 -12.71 -1.02 -14.13
CA VAL A 154 -13.88 -0.99 -13.25
C VAL A 154 -14.11 -2.34 -12.59
N ALA A 155 -14.57 -2.32 -11.35
CA ALA A 155 -15.05 -3.48 -10.62
C ALA A 155 -16.31 -3.10 -9.82
N ARG A 156 -17.04 -4.12 -9.36
CA ARG A 156 -18.12 -3.91 -8.40
C ARG A 156 -17.53 -3.61 -7.02
N GLY A 157 -17.95 -2.51 -6.40
CA GLY A 157 -17.56 -2.11 -5.04
C GLY A 157 -18.56 -2.50 -3.95
N ASP A 158 -19.71 -3.05 -4.33
CA ASP A 158 -20.85 -3.37 -3.45
C ASP A 158 -20.75 -4.75 -2.78
N ARG A 159 -19.70 -5.53 -3.08
CA ARG A 159 -19.45 -6.83 -2.46
C ARG A 159 -18.10 -6.85 -1.74
N PRO A 160 -18.05 -7.25 -0.46
CA PRO A 160 -16.78 -7.52 0.21
C PRO A 160 -16.10 -8.74 -0.44
N GLY A 161 -14.85 -8.59 -0.86
CA GLY A 161 -14.07 -9.66 -1.47
C GLY A 161 -12.99 -9.15 -2.44
N PRO A 162 -11.99 -9.98 -2.80
CA PRO A 162 -10.94 -9.61 -3.74
C PRO A 162 -11.59 -9.13 -5.03
N ALA A 163 -11.25 -7.90 -5.44
CA ALA A 163 -11.88 -7.14 -6.54
C ALA A 163 -12.49 -8.08 -7.59
N GLY A 164 -13.82 -8.25 -7.54
CA GLY A 164 -14.51 -9.22 -8.36
C GLY A 164 -14.21 -8.97 -9.84
N ARG A 165 -13.30 -9.77 -10.43
CA ARG A 165 -12.87 -9.74 -11.85
C ARG A 165 -13.08 -8.36 -12.50
N SER A 166 -12.13 -7.46 -12.29
CA SER A 166 -12.11 -6.15 -12.92
C SER A 166 -12.26 -6.23 -14.45
N ALA A 167 -12.79 -5.19 -15.04
CA ALA A 167 -13.01 -5.07 -16.47
C ALA A 167 -12.39 -3.79 -17.00
N LEU A 168 -11.72 -3.87 -18.15
CA LEU A 168 -11.22 -2.68 -18.82
C LEU A 168 -12.39 -1.82 -19.33
N ILE A 169 -12.35 -0.52 -19.09
CA ILE A 169 -13.35 0.43 -19.57
C ILE A 169 -13.47 0.40 -21.09
N GLY A 170 -14.71 0.48 -21.57
CA GLY A 170 -15.08 0.30 -22.98
C GLY A 170 -15.37 -1.17 -23.37
N SER A 171 -15.11 -2.14 -22.49
CA SER A 171 -15.52 -3.54 -22.71
C SER A 171 -17.01 -3.77 -22.39
N ARG A 172 -17.61 -4.82 -22.98
CA ARG A 172 -19.00 -5.23 -22.66
C ARG A 172 -19.18 -5.54 -21.17
N ARG A 173 -18.18 -6.17 -20.54
CA ARG A 173 -18.17 -6.49 -19.12
C ARG A 173 -18.16 -5.22 -18.25
N ALA A 174 -17.35 -4.22 -18.63
CA ALA A 174 -17.32 -2.94 -17.94
C ALA A 174 -18.68 -2.23 -18.03
N ARG A 175 -19.31 -2.19 -19.22
CA ARG A 175 -20.66 -1.62 -19.40
C ARG A 175 -21.70 -2.30 -18.52
N GLY A 176 -21.74 -3.64 -18.51
CA GLY A 176 -22.67 -4.38 -17.64
C GLY A 176 -22.40 -4.15 -16.15
N THR A 177 -21.14 -3.94 -15.76
CA THR A 177 -20.77 -3.63 -14.37
C THR A 177 -21.25 -2.23 -13.98
N ALA A 178 -20.97 -1.21 -14.81
CA ALA A 178 -21.38 0.17 -14.59
C ALA A 178 -22.90 0.36 -14.57
N ALA A 179 -23.64 -0.44 -15.35
CA ALA A 179 -25.10 -0.39 -15.39
C ALA A 179 -25.77 -0.99 -14.14
N ALA A 180 -25.14 -1.94 -13.45
CA ALA A 180 -25.80 -2.74 -12.41
C ALA A 180 -25.22 -2.60 -11.00
N ALA A 181 -24.14 -1.84 -10.81
CA ALA A 181 -23.47 -1.72 -9.52
C ALA A 181 -23.95 -0.47 -8.77
N GLY A 182 -24.39 -0.63 -7.51
CA GLY A 182 -24.65 0.51 -6.63
C GLY A 182 -23.37 1.27 -6.27
N VAL A 183 -22.24 0.56 -6.25
CA VAL A 183 -20.90 1.13 -6.09
C VAL A 183 -20.00 0.64 -7.22
N LEU A 184 -19.44 1.57 -7.99
CA LEU A 184 -18.50 1.29 -9.07
C LEU A 184 -17.10 1.65 -8.62
N ARG A 185 -16.24 0.66 -8.45
CA ARG A 185 -14.83 0.88 -8.16
C ARG A 185 -14.08 1.14 -9.45
N VAL A 186 -13.34 2.24 -9.50
CA VAL A 186 -12.62 2.70 -10.69
C VAL A 186 -11.16 2.95 -10.36
N GLY A 187 -10.25 2.61 -11.28
CA GLY A 187 -8.84 2.97 -11.11
C GLY A 187 -7.92 2.40 -12.19
N MET A 188 -6.75 3.03 -12.29
CA MET A 188 -5.59 2.54 -12.99
C MET A 188 -4.84 1.53 -12.10
N LEU A 189 -3.87 0.83 -12.69
CA LEU A 189 -2.92 -0.01 -11.96
C LEU A 189 -1.52 0.54 -12.16
N TRP A 190 -0.68 0.47 -11.14
CA TRP A 190 0.72 0.87 -11.21
C TRP A 190 1.65 -0.33 -11.02
N ARG A 191 2.86 -0.21 -11.58
CA ARG A 191 3.96 -1.15 -11.39
C ARG A 191 5.27 -0.37 -11.27
N ASP A 192 6.21 -0.86 -10.46
CA ASP A 192 7.57 -0.33 -10.48
C ASP A 192 8.30 -0.72 -11.78
N PRO A 193 9.39 -0.03 -12.16
CA PRO A 193 10.17 -0.37 -13.35
C PRO A 193 10.80 -1.76 -13.31
N GLY A 194 11.19 -2.24 -12.12
CA GLY A 194 11.75 -3.58 -11.91
C GLY A 194 10.69 -4.70 -11.95
N GLY A 195 9.42 -4.33 -11.86
CA GLY A 195 8.29 -5.24 -11.87
C GLY A 195 8.11 -6.06 -10.59
N SER A 196 8.78 -5.71 -9.51
CA SER A 196 8.68 -6.35 -8.20
C SER A 196 7.36 -6.05 -7.45
N LEU A 197 6.80 -4.86 -7.67
CA LEU A 197 5.62 -4.32 -7.01
C LEU A 197 4.54 -4.04 -8.05
N SER A 198 3.32 -4.49 -7.79
CA SER A 198 2.13 -4.16 -8.58
C SER A 198 1.02 -3.70 -7.65
N LEU A 199 0.44 -2.54 -7.94
CA LEU A 199 -0.61 -1.91 -7.17
C LEU A 199 -1.87 -1.81 -8.04
N GLY A 200 -3.02 -2.14 -7.47
CA GLY A 200 -4.27 -2.28 -8.20
C GLY A 200 -5.45 -1.49 -7.64
N LEU A 201 -6.64 -2.05 -7.84
CA LEU A 201 -7.90 -1.41 -7.47
C LEU A 201 -8.15 -1.43 -5.96
N GLU A 202 -7.34 -2.09 -5.15
CA GLU A 202 -7.30 -1.90 -3.70
C GLU A 202 -7.02 -0.44 -3.31
N PHE A 203 -6.37 0.36 -4.18
CA PHE A 203 -6.19 1.81 -4.05
C PHE A 203 -6.99 2.61 -5.09
N GLY A 204 -8.16 2.09 -5.47
CA GLY A 204 -9.07 2.75 -6.42
C GLY A 204 -9.96 3.82 -5.77
N THR A 205 -10.83 4.39 -6.60
CA THR A 205 -11.91 5.29 -6.17
C THR A 205 -13.25 4.56 -6.32
N ASP A 206 -13.96 4.40 -5.21
CA ASP A 206 -15.34 3.92 -5.20
C ASP A 206 -16.27 5.09 -5.55
N ILE A 207 -17.06 4.95 -6.61
CA ILE A 207 -18.14 5.87 -6.97
C ILE A 207 -19.45 5.24 -6.50
N GLU A 208 -20.09 5.86 -5.53
CA GLU A 208 -21.39 5.47 -4.99
C GLU A 208 -22.50 6.22 -5.73
N PHE A 209 -23.45 5.47 -6.29
CA PHE A 209 -24.62 6.04 -6.94
C PHE A 209 -25.75 6.15 -5.92
N TRP A 210 -25.91 7.35 -5.37
CA TRP A 210 -26.90 7.67 -4.35
C TRP A 210 -28.26 7.92 -5.01
N ARG A 211 -29.31 7.28 -4.50
CA ARG A 211 -30.66 7.36 -5.07
C ARG A 211 -31.36 8.62 -4.56
N GLY A 212 -32.06 9.31 -5.45
CA GLY A 212 -32.92 10.43 -5.06
C GLY A 212 -34.27 9.91 -4.53
N GLU A 213 -34.61 10.29 -3.32
CA GLU A 213 -35.90 10.02 -2.67
C GLU A 213 -36.48 11.34 -2.13
N ARG A 214 -37.45 11.92 -2.84
CA ARG A 214 -37.97 13.27 -2.56
C ARG A 214 -36.82 14.31 -2.55
N GLU A 215 -36.59 14.97 -1.42
CA GLU A 215 -35.55 15.97 -1.19
C GLU A 215 -34.22 15.37 -0.72
N HIS A 216 -34.14 14.04 -0.60
CA HIS A 216 -33.02 13.34 0.01
C HIS A 216 -32.25 12.50 -1.01
N LEU A 217 -30.96 12.30 -0.75
CA LEU A 217 -30.10 11.33 -1.41
C LEU A 217 -29.79 10.22 -0.40
N VAL A 218 -30.06 8.99 -0.81
CA VAL A 218 -29.85 7.79 0.01
C VAL A 218 -28.67 6.98 -0.52
N ALA A 219 -27.73 6.66 0.36
CA ALA A 219 -26.51 5.93 0.04
C ALA A 219 -26.80 4.48 -0.38
N PRO A 220 -26.04 3.90 -1.32
CA PRO A 220 -26.21 2.50 -1.73
C PRO A 220 -25.68 1.50 -0.69
N ARG A 221 -24.94 1.97 0.34
CA ARG A 221 -24.41 1.19 1.47
C ARG A 221 -24.09 2.09 2.66
N PRO A 222 -23.95 1.55 3.88
CA PRO A 222 -23.47 2.31 5.03
C PRO A 222 -22.06 2.90 4.80
N ASN A 223 -21.81 4.06 5.38
CA ASN A 223 -20.50 4.72 5.45
C ASN A 223 -20.24 5.25 6.87
N LYS A 224 -19.11 5.92 7.11
CA LYS A 224 -18.68 6.31 8.46
C LYS A 224 -19.44 7.51 9.06
N VAL A 225 -20.29 8.19 8.28
CA VAL A 225 -20.92 9.45 8.71
C VAL A 225 -22.44 9.37 8.68
N THR A 226 -23.03 9.15 7.50
CA THR A 226 -24.48 9.15 7.32
C THR A 226 -24.89 8.48 6.02
N ASP A 227 -26.00 7.75 6.01
CA ASP A 227 -26.57 7.08 4.85
C ASP A 227 -27.59 7.92 4.09
N GLU A 228 -27.95 9.11 4.59
CA GLU A 228 -28.96 9.98 3.98
C GLU A 228 -28.59 11.46 4.14
N VAL A 229 -28.75 12.24 3.07
CA VAL A 229 -28.47 13.69 3.08
C VAL A 229 -29.52 14.45 2.27
N LEU A 230 -29.75 15.73 2.58
CA LEU A 230 -30.56 16.59 1.71
C LEU A 230 -29.82 16.83 0.39
N ALA A 231 -30.52 16.69 -0.74
CA ALA A 231 -29.95 16.81 -2.08
C ALA A 231 -29.25 18.16 -2.31
N ASP A 232 -29.87 19.23 -1.79
CA ASP A 232 -29.44 20.62 -1.96
C ASP A 232 -28.46 21.11 -0.89
N THR A 233 -27.95 20.21 -0.04
CA THR A 233 -26.92 20.57 0.96
C THR A 233 -25.72 21.23 0.27
N PRO A 234 -25.28 22.44 0.67
CA PRO A 234 -24.19 23.12 0.00
C PRO A 234 -22.89 22.30 0.09
N ARG A 235 -22.12 22.29 -1.01
CA ARG A 235 -20.82 21.61 -1.06
C ARG A 235 -19.75 22.50 -0.43
N VAL A 236 -18.85 21.90 0.34
CA VAL A 236 -17.67 22.54 0.93
C VAL A 236 -16.41 21.85 0.44
N GLU A 237 -15.30 22.58 0.33
CA GLU A 237 -14.02 22.00 -0.09
C GLU A 237 -13.12 21.73 1.10
N VAL A 238 -12.57 20.52 1.17
CA VAL A 238 -11.58 20.15 2.18
C VAL A 238 -10.42 19.38 1.57
N PRO A 239 -9.21 19.46 2.15
CA PRO A 239 -8.12 18.57 1.78
C PRO A 239 -8.52 17.10 1.98
N VAL A 240 -8.21 16.24 1.01
CA VAL A 240 -8.49 14.79 1.08
C VAL A 240 -7.94 14.14 2.35
N ALA A 241 -6.82 14.62 2.90
CA ALA A 241 -6.28 14.13 4.17
C ALA A 241 -7.20 14.28 5.38
N ARG A 242 -8.29 15.06 5.29
CA ARG A 242 -9.34 15.10 6.32
C ARG A 242 -10.36 13.96 6.20
N LEU A 243 -10.43 13.29 5.05
CA LEU A 243 -11.44 12.27 4.74
C LEU A 243 -10.87 10.85 4.77
N THR A 244 -9.59 10.68 5.04
CA THR A 244 -8.92 9.38 5.14
C THR A 244 -7.80 9.41 6.18
N PRO A 245 -7.63 8.36 6.99
CA PRO A 245 -6.49 8.25 7.88
C PRO A 245 -5.20 7.82 7.17
N PHE A 246 -5.29 7.42 5.90
CA PHE A 246 -4.14 6.91 5.15
C PHE A 246 -3.22 8.00 4.60
N ALA A 247 -3.67 9.26 4.55
CA ALA A 247 -2.87 10.38 4.07
C ALA A 247 -2.34 11.22 5.25
N ALA A 248 -1.17 11.85 5.08
CA ALA A 248 -0.59 12.71 6.11
C ALA A 248 -1.37 14.01 6.30
N ARG A 249 -2.18 14.08 7.36
CA ARG A 249 -2.91 15.29 7.77
C ARG A 249 -1.98 16.44 8.18
N HIS A 250 -0.79 16.14 8.72
CA HIS A 250 0.08 17.12 9.35
C HIS A 250 1.27 17.59 8.51
N THR A 251 1.64 16.86 7.45
CA THR A 251 2.93 17.11 6.76
C THR A 251 2.82 17.25 5.24
N ARG A 252 1.68 16.90 4.65
CA ARG A 252 1.50 16.98 3.20
C ARG A 252 0.20 17.67 2.86
N ARG A 253 0.29 18.69 2.00
CA ARG A 253 -0.90 19.26 1.36
C ARG A 253 -1.42 18.25 0.35
N THR A 254 -2.65 17.79 0.56
CA THR A 254 -3.39 16.98 -0.42
C THR A 254 -4.31 17.88 -1.23
N ARG A 255 -4.71 17.42 -2.41
CA ARG A 255 -5.78 18.02 -3.20
C ARG A 255 -7.03 18.31 -2.36
N ALA A 256 -7.69 19.42 -2.64
CA ALA A 256 -9.02 19.70 -2.11
C ALA A 256 -10.09 18.95 -2.92
N VAL A 257 -11.13 18.48 -2.24
CA VAL A 257 -12.28 17.83 -2.85
C VAL A 257 -13.56 18.42 -2.29
N ARG A 258 -14.59 18.52 -3.13
CA ARG A 258 -15.95 18.88 -2.71
C ARG A 258 -16.51 17.76 -1.85
N THR A 259 -17.11 18.10 -0.71
CA THR A 259 -17.81 17.21 0.22
C THR A 259 -18.99 17.95 0.87
N LEU A 260 -19.65 17.35 1.86
CA LEU A 260 -20.72 17.99 2.64
C LEU A 260 -20.24 18.33 4.05
N PRO A 261 -20.79 19.36 4.73
CA PRO A 261 -20.39 19.75 6.07
C PRO A 261 -20.30 18.59 7.09
N PRO A 262 -21.25 17.61 7.13
CA PRO A 262 -21.15 16.48 8.05
C PRO A 262 -19.87 15.64 7.88
N TYR A 263 -19.35 15.50 6.66
CA TYR A 263 -18.12 14.74 6.39
C TYR A 263 -16.84 15.48 6.78
N THR A 264 -16.93 16.76 7.14
CA THR A 264 -15.77 17.58 7.55
C THR A 264 -15.47 17.49 9.05
N ALA A 265 -16.40 16.95 9.83
CA ALA A 265 -16.25 16.78 11.26
C ALA A 265 -15.25 15.67 11.60
N ASP A 266 -14.55 15.85 12.73
CA ASP A 266 -13.76 14.79 13.33
C ASP A 266 -14.71 13.71 13.88
N LEU A 267 -14.44 12.44 13.54
CA LEU A 267 -15.20 11.30 14.04
C LEU A 267 -14.60 10.75 15.35
N PRO A 268 -15.39 10.03 16.18
CA PRO A 268 -14.91 9.45 17.42
C PRO A 268 -13.68 8.53 17.25
N GLU A 269 -13.53 7.86 16.12
CA GLU A 269 -12.40 6.96 15.79
C GLU A 269 -11.20 7.66 15.13
N ASP A 270 -11.25 8.99 14.93
CA ASP A 270 -10.17 9.70 14.26
C ASP A 270 -8.95 9.89 15.15
N ILE A 271 -7.81 9.47 14.63
CA ILE A 271 -6.50 9.85 15.18
C ILE A 271 -6.18 11.26 14.67
N ARG A 272 -6.12 12.22 15.59
CA ARG A 272 -6.00 13.65 15.28
C ARG A 272 -4.66 14.27 15.68
N PHE A 273 -3.88 13.53 16.45
CA PHE A 273 -2.54 13.92 16.87
C PHE A 273 -1.50 13.44 15.84
N PRO A 274 -0.38 14.16 15.70
CA PRO A 274 0.73 13.70 14.89
C PRO A 274 1.38 12.46 15.49
N VAL A 275 1.92 11.61 14.62
CA VAL A 275 2.68 10.42 15.03
C VAL A 275 4.02 10.42 14.31
N ASP A 276 5.10 10.30 15.07
CA ASP A 276 6.45 10.15 14.55
C ASP A 276 6.93 8.69 14.60
N VAL A 277 8.08 8.43 13.98
CA VAL A 277 8.77 7.14 14.09
C VAL A 277 10.20 7.38 14.54
N VAL A 278 10.64 6.61 15.54
CA VAL A 278 12.01 6.63 16.03
C VAL A 278 12.67 5.30 15.66
N TYR A 279 13.71 5.37 14.83
CA TYR A 279 14.58 4.26 14.50
C TYR A 279 15.81 4.27 15.39
N THR A 280 16.25 3.09 15.82
CA THR A 280 17.60 2.88 16.35
C THR A 280 18.44 2.11 15.35
N TRP A 281 19.67 2.57 15.12
CA TRP A 281 20.59 1.91 14.20
C TRP A 281 22.05 2.12 14.59
N VAL A 282 22.86 1.07 14.39
CA VAL A 282 24.31 1.11 14.53
C VAL A 282 24.94 0.30 13.39
N ASP A 283 25.97 0.85 12.76
CA ASP A 283 26.88 0.13 11.89
C ASP A 283 27.99 -0.52 12.71
N GLY A 284 27.98 -1.85 12.82
CA GLY A 284 29.07 -2.55 13.51
C GLY A 284 30.34 -2.69 12.69
N SER A 285 30.32 -2.35 11.41
CA SER A 285 31.51 -2.34 10.55
C SER A 285 32.32 -1.05 10.67
N ASP A 286 31.78 -0.02 11.33
CA ASP A 286 32.46 1.25 11.58
C ASP A 286 33.70 1.06 12.49
N PRO A 287 34.92 1.34 11.99
CA PRO A 287 36.15 1.19 12.75
C PRO A 287 36.20 2.04 14.04
N ALA A 288 35.66 3.26 14.00
CA ALA A 288 35.65 4.16 15.15
C ALA A 288 34.73 3.61 16.24
N TRP A 289 33.57 3.08 15.86
CA TRP A 289 32.67 2.39 16.78
C TRP A 289 33.31 1.13 17.38
N GLN A 290 33.96 0.30 16.56
CA GLN A 290 34.66 -0.89 17.03
C GLN A 290 35.80 -0.57 17.99
N GLU A 291 36.52 0.52 17.77
CA GLU A 291 37.57 1.01 18.67
C GLU A 291 37.00 1.45 20.01
N ARG A 292 35.95 2.30 19.99
CA ARG A 292 35.23 2.69 21.22
C ARG A 292 34.77 1.45 21.99
N ARG A 293 34.15 0.49 21.31
CA ARG A 293 33.66 -0.74 21.93
C ARG A 293 34.76 -1.61 22.53
N ARG A 294 35.91 -1.75 21.86
CA ARG A 294 37.06 -2.53 22.37
C ARG A 294 37.58 -1.99 23.71
N GLY A 295 37.46 -0.69 23.95
CA GLY A 295 37.87 -0.04 25.20
C GLY A 295 37.07 -0.46 26.45
N PHE A 296 35.87 -1.02 26.31
CA PHE A 296 34.95 -1.34 27.43
C PHE A 296 34.96 -2.83 27.86
N GLY A 297 35.87 -3.65 27.29
CA GLY A 297 36.08 -5.06 27.67
C GLY A 297 35.05 -6.05 27.09
N GLN A 298 35.36 -7.36 27.17
CA GLN A 298 34.47 -8.45 26.72
C GLN A 298 33.48 -8.93 27.79
N GLY A 299 33.47 -8.34 28.98
CA GLY A 299 32.72 -8.83 30.14
C GLY A 299 31.28 -8.33 30.17
N GLY A 300 30.31 -9.22 30.01
CA GLY A 300 28.92 -8.97 30.41
C GLY A 300 27.81 -9.33 29.43
N TYR A 301 28.12 -9.88 28.26
CA TYR A 301 27.10 -10.25 27.27
C TYR A 301 27.03 -11.77 27.08
N HIS A 302 25.82 -12.33 27.10
CA HIS A 302 25.57 -13.72 26.70
C HIS A 302 26.22 -13.99 25.33
N ALA A 303 26.77 -15.19 25.12
CA ALA A 303 27.51 -15.55 23.91
C ALA A 303 26.77 -15.27 22.57
N GLU A 304 25.43 -15.18 22.60
CA GLU A 304 24.58 -14.79 21.46
C GLU A 304 24.65 -13.29 21.12
N ALA A 305 24.95 -12.43 22.09
CA ALA A 305 25.13 -11.00 21.92
C ALA A 305 26.55 -10.61 21.48
N ALA A 306 27.48 -11.57 21.38
CA ALA A 306 28.83 -11.41 20.82
C ALA A 306 28.91 -11.81 19.32
N ASN A 307 27.80 -12.25 18.71
CA ASN A 307 27.81 -12.77 17.35
C ASN A 307 28.04 -11.63 16.32
N PRO A 308 29.14 -11.67 15.52
CA PRO A 308 29.42 -10.69 14.47
C PRO A 308 28.25 -10.49 13.49
N ALA A 309 27.39 -11.50 13.32
CA ALA A 309 26.21 -11.43 12.47
C ALA A 309 25.14 -10.41 12.92
N ARG A 310 25.15 -9.94 14.18
CA ARG A 310 24.22 -8.93 14.69
C ARG A 310 24.51 -7.51 14.23
N TRP A 311 25.72 -7.23 13.74
CA TRP A 311 26.11 -5.85 13.37
C TRP A 311 26.63 -5.72 11.93
N ILE A 312 26.43 -6.76 11.10
CA ILE A 312 26.62 -6.65 9.66
C ILE A 312 25.40 -5.91 9.11
N SER A 313 25.58 -4.64 8.76
CA SER A 313 24.60 -3.89 7.98
C SER A 313 24.50 -4.52 6.58
N ARG A 314 23.34 -5.08 6.24
CA ARG A 314 22.97 -5.57 4.89
C ARG A 314 21.97 -4.63 4.22
N ASP A 315 22.10 -3.33 4.49
CA ASP A 315 21.15 -2.30 4.07
C ASP A 315 19.73 -2.47 4.64
N GLU A 316 19.52 -3.20 5.74
CA GLU A 316 18.18 -3.41 6.35
C GLU A 316 17.48 -2.08 6.61
N LEU A 317 18.14 -1.12 7.28
CA LEU A 317 17.63 0.23 7.54
C LEU A 317 17.14 0.91 6.25
N ARG A 318 17.92 0.78 5.18
CA ARG A 318 17.66 1.39 3.86
C ARG A 318 16.33 0.89 3.31
N TYR A 319 16.06 -0.41 3.45
CA TYR A 319 14.81 -1.02 2.99
C TYR A 319 13.68 -0.78 3.99
N SER A 320 13.95 -0.75 5.28
CA SER A 320 12.98 -0.49 6.34
C SER A 320 12.36 0.90 6.19
N LEU A 321 13.18 1.94 6.04
CA LEU A 321 12.72 3.32 5.80
C LEU A 321 11.84 3.43 4.54
N ARG A 322 12.17 2.69 3.47
CA ARG A 322 11.34 2.66 2.25
C ARG A 322 10.02 1.94 2.49
N SER A 323 10.02 0.86 3.27
CA SER A 323 8.80 0.17 3.67
C SER A 323 7.88 1.08 4.49
N LEU A 324 8.45 1.87 5.41
CA LEU A 324 7.72 2.86 6.19
C LEU A 324 7.10 3.93 5.27
N ALA A 325 7.92 4.54 4.39
CA ALA A 325 7.45 5.57 3.47
C ALA A 325 6.33 5.09 2.53
N GLN A 326 6.32 3.82 2.14
CA GLN A 326 5.27 3.23 1.31
C GLN A 326 3.99 2.93 2.08
N ASN A 327 4.12 2.42 3.30
CA ASN A 327 3.02 1.75 4.00
C ASN A 327 2.44 2.54 5.17
N ALA A 328 3.18 3.50 5.73
CA ALA A 328 2.69 4.44 6.74
C ALA A 328 2.92 5.90 6.30
N PRO A 329 2.38 6.32 5.14
CA PRO A 329 2.67 7.65 4.60
C PRO A 329 2.06 8.80 5.42
N TRP A 330 1.27 8.49 6.46
CA TRP A 330 0.70 9.42 7.44
C TRP A 330 1.68 9.85 8.53
N VAL A 331 2.83 9.18 8.68
CA VAL A 331 3.89 9.54 9.64
C VAL A 331 4.32 11.00 9.42
N ARG A 332 4.40 11.74 10.53
CA ARG A 332 4.82 13.14 10.53
C ARG A 332 6.32 13.23 10.26
N HIS A 333 7.13 12.70 11.18
CA HIS A 333 8.59 12.80 11.13
C HIS A 333 9.26 11.47 11.48
N VAL A 334 10.48 11.27 10.96
CA VAL A 334 11.33 10.12 11.30
C VAL A 334 12.59 10.62 12.01
N PHE A 335 12.86 10.08 13.19
CA PHE A 335 14.10 10.30 13.91
C PHE A 335 14.95 9.04 13.81
N LEU A 336 16.19 9.17 13.34
CA LEU A 336 17.15 8.07 13.26
C LEU A 336 18.20 8.27 14.35
N VAL A 337 18.08 7.52 15.44
CA VAL A 337 18.99 7.54 16.58
C VAL A 337 20.20 6.65 16.32
N THR A 338 21.40 7.21 16.41
CA THR A 338 22.67 6.51 16.09
C THR A 338 23.78 6.79 17.12
N ASP A 339 24.85 5.99 17.08
CA ASP A 339 26.08 6.24 17.85
C ASP A 339 27.15 6.95 17.01
N ARG A 340 26.96 8.25 16.75
CA ARG A 340 27.86 9.10 15.96
C ARG A 340 28.06 8.63 14.53
N GLN A 341 27.04 7.99 13.97
CA GLN A 341 27.08 7.36 12.65
C GLN A 341 26.03 7.96 11.72
N ARG A 342 26.38 8.03 10.44
CA ARG A 342 25.51 8.53 9.37
C ARG A 342 25.60 7.55 8.18
N PRO A 343 24.50 6.88 7.79
CA PRO A 343 24.53 5.97 6.65
C PRO A 343 24.89 6.74 5.37
N ALA A 344 25.92 6.32 4.64
CA ALA A 344 26.43 7.05 3.46
C ALA A 344 25.40 7.23 2.32
N TRP A 345 24.37 6.39 2.28
CA TRP A 345 23.27 6.47 1.30
C TRP A 345 22.11 7.37 1.73
N LEU A 346 22.12 7.86 2.98
CA LEU A 346 21.01 8.63 3.56
C LEU A 346 21.04 10.07 3.06
N GLU A 347 19.88 10.56 2.62
CA GLU A 347 19.71 11.97 2.30
C GLU A 347 19.35 12.74 3.59
N GLU A 348 20.36 13.31 4.24
CA GLU A 348 20.17 14.02 5.52
C GLU A 348 19.35 15.31 5.39
N GLY A 349 19.28 15.90 4.19
CA GLY A 349 18.49 17.10 3.92
C GLY A 349 16.98 16.86 3.79
N HIS A 350 16.52 15.61 3.93
CA HIS A 350 15.11 15.29 3.73
C HIS A 350 14.25 15.92 4.86
N PRO A 351 13.22 16.73 4.53
CA PRO A 351 12.53 17.59 5.51
C PRO A 351 11.70 16.85 6.57
N ARG A 352 11.58 15.52 6.47
CA ARG A 352 10.86 14.67 7.43
C ARG A 352 11.78 13.64 8.11
N LEU A 353 13.09 13.85 8.07
CA LEU A 353 14.06 12.96 8.69
C LEU A 353 15.10 13.78 9.47
N THR A 354 15.37 13.37 10.70
CA THR A 354 16.44 13.93 11.54
C THR A 354 17.31 12.79 12.06
N VAL A 355 18.62 12.89 11.90
CA VAL A 355 19.58 11.99 12.56
C VAL A 355 19.91 12.58 13.92
N VAL A 356 19.75 11.77 14.97
CA VAL A 356 19.94 12.15 16.37
C VAL A 356 21.06 11.29 16.96
N ASP A 357 22.06 11.92 17.55
CA ASP A 357 23.12 11.20 18.26
C ASP A 357 22.65 10.74 19.65
N HIS A 358 23.22 9.65 20.16
CA HIS A 358 23.01 9.26 21.56
C HIS A 358 23.31 10.40 22.55
N THR A 359 24.31 11.26 22.30
CA THR A 359 24.60 12.38 23.22
C THR A 359 23.48 13.42 23.29
N GLU A 360 22.52 13.42 22.36
CA GLU A 360 21.38 14.34 22.37
C GLU A 360 20.23 13.86 23.26
N ILE A 361 20.22 12.58 23.67
CA ILE A 361 19.12 11.98 24.47
C ILE A 361 19.55 11.51 25.88
N PHE A 362 20.86 11.53 26.16
CA PHE A 362 21.41 11.25 27.49
C PHE A 362 21.81 12.56 28.18
N ASP A 363 21.22 12.84 29.35
CA ASP A 363 21.52 14.07 30.11
C ASP A 363 22.90 13.96 30.80
N ASP A 364 23.33 12.74 31.13
CA ASP A 364 24.64 12.43 31.70
C ASP A 364 25.58 11.91 30.60
N PRO A 365 26.59 12.70 30.18
CA PRO A 365 27.56 12.27 29.18
C PRO A 365 28.38 11.04 29.62
N ASP A 366 28.57 10.82 30.93
CA ASP A 366 29.36 9.70 31.45
C ASP A 366 28.64 8.35 31.31
N ALA A 367 27.33 8.38 31.03
CA ALA A 367 26.54 7.18 30.70
C ALA A 367 26.82 6.64 29.28
N LEU A 368 27.59 7.37 28.46
CA LEU A 368 27.91 7.00 27.08
C LEU A 368 29.41 6.70 26.89
N PRO A 369 29.76 5.76 25.98
CA PRO A 369 28.88 4.86 25.24
C PRO A 369 28.37 3.70 26.10
N THR A 370 27.08 3.37 26.02
CA THR A 370 26.46 2.27 26.80
C THR A 370 26.45 0.91 26.08
N PHE A 371 26.40 0.91 24.74
CA PHE A 371 26.21 -0.29 23.88
C PHE A 371 25.01 -1.18 24.25
N ASN A 372 24.15 -0.74 25.17
CA ASN A 372 22.96 -1.42 25.67
C ASN A 372 21.72 -0.79 25.02
N SER A 373 21.02 -1.56 24.18
CA SER A 373 19.82 -1.08 23.50
C SER A 373 18.71 -0.67 24.47
N HIS A 374 18.53 -1.36 25.59
CA HIS A 374 17.50 -1.00 26.58
C HIS A 374 17.77 0.36 27.24
N ALA A 375 19.04 0.68 27.48
CA ALA A 375 19.42 1.98 28.00
C ALA A 375 19.05 3.08 26.98
N ILE A 376 19.39 2.88 25.70
CA ILE A 376 19.07 3.82 24.62
C ILE A 376 17.55 3.96 24.42
N GLU A 377 16.82 2.85 24.33
CA GLU A 377 15.37 2.79 24.16
C GLU A 377 14.63 3.55 25.28
N SER A 378 15.11 3.46 26.52
CA SER A 378 14.52 4.18 27.65
C SER A 378 14.63 5.70 27.56
N ARG A 379 15.50 6.23 26.68
CA ARG A 379 15.81 7.65 26.55
C ARG A 379 15.24 8.31 25.31
N LEU A 380 14.60 7.56 24.40
CA LEU A 380 14.08 8.09 23.13
C LEU A 380 13.08 9.25 23.30
N HIS A 381 12.37 9.31 24.42
CA HIS A 381 11.43 10.41 24.71
C HIS A 381 12.11 11.76 24.97
N HIS A 382 13.44 11.80 25.11
CA HIS A 382 14.23 13.04 25.28
C HIS A 382 14.54 13.73 23.93
N ILE A 383 14.23 13.10 22.79
CA ILE A 383 14.47 13.68 21.47
C ILE A 383 13.70 15.00 21.33
N GLU A 384 14.42 16.09 21.07
CA GLU A 384 13.80 17.40 20.86
C GLU A 384 12.89 17.39 19.62
N GLY A 385 11.67 17.91 19.78
CA GLY A 385 10.67 17.99 18.71
C GLY A 385 9.90 16.69 18.44
N LEU A 386 10.21 15.59 19.12
CA LEU A 386 9.46 14.34 19.03
C LEU A 386 7.98 14.55 19.44
N ALA A 387 7.05 13.97 18.68
CA ALA A 387 5.64 13.98 19.03
C ALA A 387 5.40 13.17 20.31
N GLU A 388 4.39 13.57 21.10
CA GLU A 388 3.93 12.81 22.26
C GLU A 388 3.56 11.35 21.90
N HIS A 389 3.12 11.12 20.67
CA HIS A 389 2.82 9.79 20.14
C HIS A 389 3.84 9.43 19.07
N PHE A 390 4.57 8.33 19.25
CA PHE A 390 5.53 7.84 18.29
C PHE A 390 5.56 6.32 18.25
N LEU A 391 6.07 5.77 17.15
CA LEU A 391 6.36 4.35 17.01
C LEU A 391 7.86 4.13 17.12
N TYR A 392 8.26 3.11 17.87
CA TYR A 392 9.65 2.64 17.90
C TYR A 392 9.86 1.55 16.84
N PHE A 393 10.93 1.67 16.07
CA PHE A 393 11.37 0.69 15.09
C PHE A 393 12.86 0.36 15.32
N ASN A 394 13.20 -0.92 15.29
CA ASN A 394 14.57 -1.33 14.96
C ASN A 394 14.78 -1.24 13.44
N ASP A 395 16.05 -1.20 13.01
CA ASP A 395 16.46 -1.08 11.61
C ASP A 395 16.05 -2.27 10.73
N ASP A 396 15.78 -3.43 11.34
CA ASP A 396 15.33 -4.66 10.69
C ASP A 396 13.81 -4.89 10.75
N MET A 397 13.02 -3.90 11.18
CA MET A 397 11.56 -3.96 11.18
C MET A 397 10.99 -3.47 9.84
N PHE A 398 10.04 -4.20 9.25
CA PHE A 398 9.47 -3.87 7.95
C PHE A 398 7.94 -3.87 7.98
N LEU A 399 7.33 -2.84 7.40
CA LEU A 399 5.91 -2.85 7.10
C LEU A 399 5.67 -3.61 5.79
N GLY A 400 4.96 -4.74 5.86
CA GLY A 400 4.68 -5.58 4.70
C GLY A 400 3.44 -5.15 3.90
N ASN A 401 2.55 -4.34 4.48
CA ASN A 401 1.33 -3.82 3.86
C ASN A 401 1.02 -2.42 4.40
N PRO A 402 0.21 -1.63 3.68
CA PRO A 402 -0.32 -0.36 4.17
C PRO A 402 -1.00 -0.49 5.53
N VAL A 403 -0.74 0.47 6.39
CA VAL A 403 -1.31 0.60 7.74
C VAL A 403 -1.84 2.01 7.94
N THR A 404 -2.66 2.18 8.96
CA THR A 404 -3.26 3.44 9.40
C THR A 404 -2.82 3.75 10.84
N PRO A 405 -2.90 5.01 11.30
CA PRO A 405 -2.64 5.33 12.71
C PRO A 405 -3.51 4.52 13.67
N GLN A 406 -4.73 4.19 13.26
CA GLN A 406 -5.69 3.39 14.03
C GLN A 406 -5.19 1.97 14.30
N ASP A 407 -4.20 1.45 13.55
CA ASP A 407 -3.61 0.14 13.83
C ASP A 407 -2.76 0.16 15.11
N PHE A 408 -2.29 1.34 15.53
CA PHE A 408 -1.35 1.52 16.64
C PHE A 408 -1.94 2.31 17.81
N PHE A 409 -2.88 3.21 17.55
CA PHE A 409 -3.46 4.08 18.58
C PHE A 409 -4.99 4.06 18.56
N LEU A 410 -5.57 4.34 19.72
CA LEU A 410 -6.96 4.73 19.88
C LEU A 410 -7.06 6.26 19.81
N SER A 411 -8.23 6.78 19.45
CA SER A 411 -8.47 8.23 19.27
C SER A 411 -8.34 9.05 20.55
N ASN A 412 -8.37 8.40 21.72
CA ASN A 412 -8.09 9.01 23.01
C ASN A 412 -6.59 9.08 23.36
N GLY A 413 -5.69 8.68 22.44
CA GLY A 413 -4.24 8.71 22.62
C GLY A 413 -3.64 7.41 23.16
N MET A 414 -4.45 6.46 23.61
CA MET A 414 -3.93 5.19 24.13
C MET A 414 -3.35 4.30 23.03
N THR A 415 -2.22 3.67 23.30
CA THR A 415 -1.64 2.65 22.41
C THR A 415 -2.52 1.41 22.34
N ARG A 416 -2.72 0.87 21.14
CA ARG A 416 -3.29 -0.46 20.92
C ARG A 416 -2.21 -1.51 21.12
N ALA A 417 -2.24 -2.17 22.29
CA ALA A 417 -1.38 -3.31 22.56
C ALA A 417 -2.07 -4.62 22.19
N PHE A 418 -1.35 -5.51 21.51
CA PHE A 418 -1.78 -6.88 21.26
C PHE A 418 -0.98 -7.83 22.15
N PHE A 419 -1.61 -8.36 23.18
CA PHE A 419 -0.95 -9.35 24.04
C PHE A 419 -0.87 -10.69 23.31
N SER A 420 0.34 -11.25 23.23
CA SER A 420 0.51 -12.61 22.74
C SER A 420 -0.17 -13.59 23.71
N PRO A 421 -0.98 -14.55 23.21
CA PRO A 421 -1.51 -15.62 24.07
C PRO A 421 -0.41 -16.58 24.53
N SER A 422 0.78 -16.54 23.90
CA SER A 422 1.93 -17.33 24.29
C SER A 422 2.51 -16.79 25.59
N ARG A 423 2.40 -17.57 26.66
CA ARG A 423 3.14 -17.32 27.90
C ARG A 423 4.63 -17.48 27.60
N LEU A 424 5.44 -16.46 27.88
CA LEU A 424 6.89 -16.63 27.92
C LEU A 424 7.18 -17.75 28.93
N PRO A 425 7.95 -18.79 28.57
CA PRO A 425 8.35 -19.80 29.55
C PRO A 425 9.05 -19.08 30.69
N HIS A 426 8.56 -19.25 31.92
CA HIS A 426 9.26 -18.77 33.10
C HIS A 426 10.66 -19.41 33.08
N ALA A 427 11.69 -18.58 32.94
CA ALA A 427 13.09 -18.98 33.05
C ALA A 427 13.44 -19.28 34.51
#